data_AF-A0A560BNM5-F1
#
_entry.id   AF-A0A560BNM5-F1
#
_cell.length_a   1.000
_cell.length_b   1.000
_cell.length_c   1.000
_cell.angle_alpha   90.00
_cell.angle_beta   90.00
_cell.angle_gamma   90.00
#
_symmetry.space_group_name_H-M   'P 1'
#
loop_
_entity.id
_entity.type
_entity.pdbx_description
1 polymer ?
#
loop_
_entity_poly.entity_id
_entity_poly.type
_entity_poly.pdbx_seq_one_letter_code
_entity_poly.pdbx_strand_id
1 'polypeptide(L)' 'MDQLTAPTLSEILDEPIIVALMNRDGMTAETLRQLLEQVGRNLRDRENRLAA' A
#
# COMPACT_ATOMS: atom_id res chain seq x y z
N MET A 1 3.78 5.29 27.86
CA MET A 1 3.37 4.16 27.00
C MET A 1 3.04 4.79 25.66
N ASP A 2 4.05 4.97 24.80
CA ASP A 2 3.83 5.49 23.45
C ASP A 2 3.00 4.50 22.67
N GLN A 3 1.76 4.86 22.35
CA GLN A 3 1.03 4.19 21.27
C GLN A 3 1.77 4.54 19.98
N LEU A 4 2.72 3.69 19.60
CA LEU A 4 3.32 3.67 18.27
C LEU A 4 2.16 3.56 17.27
N THR A 5 1.74 4.71 16.77
CA THR A 5 0.69 4.79 15.76
C THR A 5 1.32 4.21 14.51
N ALA A 6 0.73 3.14 13.96
CA ALA A 6 1.27 2.54 12.75
C ALA A 6 1.35 3.62 11.67
N PRO A 7 2.47 3.72 10.93
CA PRO A 7 2.62 4.75 9.90
C PRO A 7 1.53 4.57 8.85
N THR A 8 0.98 5.68 8.40
CA THR A 8 0.05 5.71 7.28
C THR A 8 0.76 5.31 5.99
N LEU A 9 -0.01 4.85 5.00
CA LEU A 9 0.56 4.54 3.68
C LEU A 9 1.27 5.76 3.07
N SER A 10 0.78 6.98 3.31
CA SER A 10 1.45 8.19 2.80
C SER A 10 2.83 8.36 3.43
N GLU A 11 2.94 8.19 4.75
CA GLU A 11 4.21 8.29 5.46
C GLU A 11 5.21 7.21 5.00
N ILE A 12 4.74 6.00 4.75
CA ILE A 12 5.57 4.91 4.20
C ILE A 12 6.07 5.25 2.79
N LEU A 13 5.20 5.80 1.93
CA LEU A 13 5.58 6.14 0.55
C LEU A 13 6.59 7.30 0.49
N ASP A 14 6.64 8.13 1.52
CA ASP A 14 7.61 9.22 1.67
C ASP A 14 8.94 8.75 2.31
N GLU A 15 9.05 7.49 2.73
CA GLU A 15 10.30 6.96 3.29
C GLU A 15 11.41 6.93 2.22
N PRO A 16 12.64 7.41 2.52
CA PRO A 16 13.71 7.53 1.53
C PRO A 16 14.05 6.24 0.79
N ILE A 17 14.00 5.09 1.49
CA ILE A 17 14.25 3.78 0.90
C ILE A 17 13.14 3.43 -0.10
N ILE A 18 11.88 3.69 0.26
CA ILE A 18 10.72 3.43 -0.59
C ILE A 18 10.79 4.31 -1.84
N VAL A 19 11.05 5.61 -1.68
CA VAL A 19 11.25 6.55 -2.79
C VAL A 19 12.38 6.09 -3.72
N ALA A 20 13.50 5.61 -3.18
CA ALA A 20 14.62 5.10 -3.97
C ALA A 20 14.25 3.85 -4.78
N LEU A 21 13.52 2.91 -4.17
CA LEU A 21 13.04 1.70 -4.85
C LEU A 21 12.05 2.04 -5.97
N MET A 22 11.13 2.96 -5.70
CA MET A 22 10.15 3.42 -6.68
C MET A 22 10.82 4.09 -7.88
N ASN A 23 11.81 4.95 -7.64
CA ASN A 23 12.59 5.55 -8.72
C ASN A 23 13.38 4.50 -9.53
N ARG A 24 13.99 3.52 -8.85
CA ARG A 24 14.72 2.42 -9.50
C ARG A 24 13.80 1.63 -10.45
N ASP A 25 12.57 1.39 -10.02
CA ASP A 25 11.62 0.54 -10.72
C ASP A 25 10.68 1.35 -11.65
N GLY A 26 10.91 2.67 -11.78
CA GLY A 26 10.11 3.56 -12.64
C GLY A 26 8.65 3.73 -12.18
N MET A 27 8.40 3.59 -10.88
CA MET A 27 7.07 3.65 -10.28
C MET A 27 6.82 4.99 -9.56
N THR A 28 5.57 5.47 -9.62
CA THR A 28 5.12 6.65 -8.88
C THR A 28 4.33 6.27 -7.63
N ALA A 29 4.26 7.18 -6.65
CA ALA A 29 3.53 6.97 -5.39
C ALA A 29 2.05 6.68 -5.66
N GLU A 30 1.49 7.36 -6.64
CA GLU A 30 0.11 7.16 -7.09
C GLU A 30 -0.10 5.77 -7.70
N THR A 31 0.82 5.32 -8.57
CA THR A 31 0.73 3.98 -9.17
C THR A 31 0.76 2.89 -8.09
N LEU A 32 1.65 3.03 -7.09
CA LEU A 32 1.74 2.07 -6.00
C LEU A 32 0.49 2.11 -5.10
N ARG A 33 -0.06 3.29 -4.83
CA ARG A 33 -1.32 3.45 -4.09
C ARG A 33 -2.49 2.76 -4.80
N GLN A 34 -2.66 3.00 -6.09
CA GLN A 34 -3.72 2.38 -6.89
C GLN A 34 -3.59 0.85 -6.93
N LEU A 35 -2.36 0.34 -7.01
CA LEU A 35 -2.09 -1.10 -6.97
C LEU A 35 -2.55 -1.69 -5.63
N LEU A 36 -2.17 -1.07 -4.50
CA LEU A 36 -2.55 -1.54 -3.17
C LEU A 36 -4.07 -1.50 -2.97
N GLU A 37 -4.74 -0.44 -3.42
CA GLU A 37 -6.20 -0.36 -3.38
C GLU A 37 -6.87 -1.45 -4.20
N GLN A 38 -6.34 -1.74 -5.40
CA GLN A 38 -6.86 -2.81 -6.25
C GLN A 38 -6.69 -4.18 -5.60
N VAL A 39 -5.52 -4.45 -5.00
CA VAL A 39 -5.27 -5.69 -4.25
C VAL A 39 -6.25 -5.82 -3.09
N GLY A 40 -6.48 -4.74 -2.34
CA GLY A 40 -7.43 -4.71 -1.23
C GLY A 40 -8.89 -4.92 -1.67
N ARG A 41 -9.29 -4.42 -2.85
CA ARG A 41 -10.61 -4.73 -3.44
C ARG A 41 -10.71 -6.21 -3.82
N ASN A 42 -9.73 -6.72 -4.56
CA ASN A 42 -9.70 -8.11 -5.01
C ASN A 42 -9.72 -9.11 -3.85
N LEU A 43 -9.03 -8.82 -2.76
CA LEU A 43 -9.00 -9.68 -1.57
C LEU A 43 -10.39 -9.75 -0.93
N ARG A 44 -11.04 -8.59 -0.73
CA ARG A 44 -12.42 -8.54 -0.20
C ARG A 44 -13.41 -9.27 -1.09
N ASP A 45 -13.32 -9.10 -2.41
CA ASP A 45 -14.19 -9.81 -3.35
C ASP A 45 -13.95 -11.33 -3.34
N ARG A 46 -12.71 -11.76 -3.10
CA ARG A 46 -12.39 -13.19 -2.91
C ARG A 46 -12.99 -13.71 -1.61
N GLU A 47 -12.84 -12.99 -0.51
CA GLU A 47 -13.41 -13.38 0.79
C GLU A 47 -14.94 -13.47 0.74
N ASN A 48 -15.60 -12.49 0.11
CA ASN A 48 -17.05 -12.49 -0.08
C ASN A 48 -17.52 -13.70 -0.91
N ARG A 49 -16.77 -14.10 -1.94
CA ARG A 49 -17.09 -15.29 -2.74
C ARG A 49 -16.86 -16.61 -1.98
N LEU A 50 -15.95 -16.64 -1.02
CA LEU A 50 -15.69 -17.84 -0.21
C LEU A 50 -16.67 -17.97 0.97
N ALA A 51 -17.29 -16.87 1.38
CA ALA A 51 -18.28 -16.82 2.45
C ALA A 51 -19.73 -17.06 1.97
N ALA A 52 -19.95 -17.14 0.65
CA ALA A 52 -21.24 -17.39 0.00
C ALA A 52 -21.35 -18.85 -0.47
#